data_AF-A0A2L2LWL3-F1
#
_entry.id   AF-A0A2L2LWL3-F1
#
_cell.length_a   1.000
_cell.length_b   1.000
_cell.length_c   1.000
_cell.angle_alpha   90.00
_cell.angle_beta   90.00
_cell.angle_gamma   90.00
#
_symmetry.space_group_name_H-M   'P 1'
#
loop_
_entity.id
_entity.type
_entity.pdbx_description
1 polymer ?
#
loop_
_entity_poly.entity_id
_entity_poly.type
_entity_poly.pdbx_seq_one_letter_code
_entity_poly.pdbx_strand_id
1 'polypeptide(L)'
;MALKNLDSVAECKKQQLLESFIAAPNDQNFGQEVVALYLGCSPWTLARMRCDGSELPYTKIGRRIAYKKRDVLAYEKSRTTTCTAQYV
;
A
#
# COMPACT_ATOMS: atom_id res chain seq x y z
N MET A 1 31.95 4.65 15.91
CA MET A 1 31.05 3.99 14.94
C MET A 1 29.78 4.85 14.79
N ALA A 2 29.66 5.59 13.69
CA ALA A 2 28.49 6.44 13.41
C ALA A 2 27.82 5.99 12.10
N LEU A 3 26.84 5.09 12.22
CA LEU A 3 26.00 4.61 11.12
C LEU A 3 24.52 4.77 11.51
N LYS A 4 24.09 5.98 11.90
CA LYS A 4 22.71 6.20 12.39
C LYS A 4 21.89 7.24 11.62
N ASN A 5 22.41 7.79 10.52
CA ASN A 5 21.74 8.91 9.84
C ASN A 5 21.18 8.58 8.44
N LEU A 6 21.41 7.36 7.91
CA LEU A 6 20.91 6.99 6.57
C LEU A 6 19.46 6.48 6.60
N ASP A 7 19.06 5.81 7.69
CA ASP A 7 17.69 5.29 7.83
C ASP A 7 16.66 6.41 7.95
N SER A 8 16.96 7.45 8.74
CA SER A 8 16.05 8.59 8.97
C SER A 8 15.73 9.39 7.70
N VAL A 9 16.66 9.46 6.74
CA VAL A 9 16.42 10.11 5.44
C VAL A 9 15.48 9.26 4.57
N ALA A 10 15.58 7.92 4.67
CA ALA A 10 14.65 7.02 4.01
C ALA A 10 13.25 7.08 4.65
N GLU A 11 13.16 7.25 5.97
CA GLU A 11 11.90 7.42 6.69
C GLU A 11 11.18 8.71 6.29
N CYS A 12 11.89 9.85 6.21
CA CYS A 12 11.30 11.11 5.77
C CYS A 12 10.74 11.03 4.34
N LYS A 13 11.45 10.35 3.42
CA LYS A 13 10.94 10.10 2.05
C LYS A 13 9.70 9.21 2.05
N LYS A 14 9.64 8.17 2.88
CA LYS A 14 8.45 7.31 3.02
C LYS A 14 7.25 8.12 3.53
N GLN A 15 7.47 8.99 4.52
CA GLN A 15 6.44 9.88 5.07
C GLN A 15 5.89 10.83 4.00
N GLN A 16 6.76 11.48 3.22
CA GLN A 16 6.33 12.34 2.11
C GLN A 16 5.50 11.59 1.05
N LEU A 17 5.89 10.34 0.73
CA LEU A 17 5.10 9.51 -0.19
C LEU A 17 3.73 9.14 0.40
N LEU A 18 3.64 8.88 1.70
CA LEU A 18 2.36 8.64 2.38
C LEU A 18 1.49 9.89 2.42
N GLU A 19 2.05 11.05 2.76
CA GLU A 19 1.32 12.33 2.77
C GLU A 19 0.78 12.66 1.38
N SER A 20 1.60 12.50 0.33
CA SER A 20 1.15 12.72 -1.04
C SER A 20 0.06 11.73 -1.47
N PHE A 21 0.12 10.47 -1.03
CA PHE A 21 -0.94 9.48 -1.25
C PHE A 21 -2.25 9.90 -0.54
N ILE A 22 -2.16 10.37 0.70
CA ILE A 22 -3.32 10.82 1.50
C ILE A 22 -3.95 12.09 0.90
N ALA A 23 -3.14 13.04 0.42
CA ALA A 23 -3.61 14.28 -0.18
C ALA A 23 -4.20 14.13 -1.59
N ALA A 24 -3.79 13.09 -2.33
CA ALA A 24 -4.21 12.87 -3.71
C ALA A 24 -5.69 12.46 -3.87
N PRO A 25 -6.30 12.67 -5.05
CA PRO A 25 -7.68 12.27 -5.32
C PRO A 25 -7.88 10.74 -5.35
N ASN A 26 -9.11 10.30 -5.06
CA ASN A 26 -9.45 8.88 -4.92
C ASN A 26 -9.34 8.06 -6.21
N ASP A 27 -9.49 8.68 -7.38
CA ASP A 27 -9.36 8.02 -8.68
C ASP A 27 -7.91 7.95 -9.20
N GLN A 28 -6.95 8.52 -8.47
CA GLN A 28 -5.55 8.44 -8.87
C GLN A 28 -4.99 7.02 -8.70
N ASN A 29 -4.19 6.62 -9.68
CA ASN A 29 -3.48 5.35 -9.71
C ASN A 29 -2.12 5.47 -9.02
N PHE A 30 -1.82 4.53 -8.14
CA PHE A 30 -0.58 4.45 -7.38
C PHE A 30 0.16 3.15 -7.65
N GLY A 31 1.48 3.22 -7.67
CA GLY A 31 2.32 2.03 -7.80
C GLY A 31 2.26 1.13 -6.57
N GLN A 32 2.59 -0.14 -6.76
CA GLN A 32 2.59 -1.13 -5.67
C GLN A 32 3.47 -0.74 -4.47
N GLU A 33 4.57 0.00 -4.68
CA GLU A 33 5.47 0.43 -3.60
C GLU A 33 4.77 1.39 -2.62
N VAL A 34 4.04 2.38 -3.16
CA VAL A 34 3.32 3.37 -2.33
C VAL A 34 2.18 2.71 -1.58
N VAL A 35 1.47 1.80 -2.24
CA VAL A 35 0.36 1.06 -1.61
C VAL A 35 0.85 0.08 -0.56
N ALA A 36 1.98 -0.58 -0.81
CA ALA A 36 2.64 -1.45 0.16
C ALA A 36 3.05 -0.65 1.40
N LEU A 37 3.64 0.53 1.22
CA LEU A 37 3.96 1.45 2.32
C LEU A 37 2.71 1.87 3.10
N TYR A 38 1.62 2.22 2.41
CA TYR A 38 0.36 2.63 3.05
C TYR A 38 -0.26 1.50 3.88
N LEU A 39 -0.33 0.29 3.33
CA LEU A 39 -0.90 -0.89 4.00
C LEU A 39 0.05 -1.53 5.03
N GLY A 40 1.28 -1.00 5.20
CA GLY A 40 2.29 -1.61 6.07
C GLY A 40 2.72 -3.02 5.64
N CYS A 41 2.55 -3.35 4.35
CA CYS A 41 2.83 -4.68 3.80
C CYS A 41 4.06 -4.64 2.88
N SER A 42 4.68 -5.79 2.62
CA SER A 42 5.73 -5.89 1.60
C SER A 42 5.11 -5.92 0.20
N PRO A 43 5.77 -5.34 -0.84
CA PRO A 43 5.33 -5.50 -2.23
C PRO A 43 5.25 -6.97 -2.66
N TRP A 44 6.01 -7.86 -2.04
CA TRP A 44 5.91 -9.30 -2.25
C TRP A 44 4.55 -9.86 -1.79
N THR A 45 4.04 -9.39 -0.63
CA THR A 45 2.72 -9.78 -0.14
C THR A 45 1.64 -9.39 -1.14
N LEU A 46 1.70 -8.18 -1.70
CA LEU A 46 0.79 -7.74 -2.76
C LEU A 46 0.93 -8.60 -4.02
N ALA A 47 2.15 -9.03 -4.37
CA ALA A 47 2.36 -9.93 -5.50
C ALA A 47 1.73 -11.30 -5.27
N ARG A 48 1.87 -11.85 -4.05
CA ARG A 48 1.25 -13.11 -3.66
C ARG A 48 -0.27 -13.04 -3.68
N MET A 49 -0.86 -11.96 -3.15
CA MET A 49 -2.31 -11.72 -3.20
C MET A 49 -2.84 -11.72 -4.64
N ARG A 50 -2.06 -11.26 -5.62
CA ARG A 50 -2.45 -11.33 -7.04
C ARG A 50 -2.43 -12.75 -7.59
N CYS A 51 -1.53 -13.60 -7.11
CA CYS A 51 -1.45 -15.00 -7.52
C CYS A 51 -2.57 -15.85 -6.93
N ASP A 52 -2.94 -15.61 -5.67
CA ASP A 52 -3.90 -16.43 -4.92
C ASP A 52 -5.37 -16.07 -5.25
N GLY A 53 -5.62 -15.06 -6.08
CA GLY A 53 -6.95 -14.56 -6.42
C GLY A 53 -7.25 -13.25 -5.69
N SER A 54 -6.94 -12.13 -6.35
CA SER A 54 -6.86 -10.80 -5.75
C SER A 54 -8.15 -10.34 -5.06
N GLU A 55 -8.07 -10.07 -3.76
CA GLU A 55 -9.09 -9.27 -3.04
C GLU A 55 -9.03 -7.78 -3.42
N LEU A 56 -7.87 -7.32 -3.93
CA LEU A 56 -7.61 -5.92 -4.24
C LEU A 56 -7.53 -5.72 -5.76
N PRO A 57 -8.46 -4.97 -6.38
CA PRO A 57 -8.46 -4.78 -7.82
C PRO A 57 -7.26 -3.93 -8.25
N TYR A 58 -6.61 -4.35 -9.34
CA TYR A 58 -5.42 -3.70 -9.88
C TYR A 58 -5.57 -3.43 -11.37
N THR A 59 -4.88 -2.40 -11.83
CA THR A 59 -4.76 -2.06 -13.25
C THR A 59 -3.33 -2.32 -13.70
N LYS A 60 -3.17 -3.15 -14.74
CA LYS A 60 -1.86 -3.39 -15.36
C LYS A 60 -1.61 -2.34 -16.43
N ILE A 61 -0.63 -1.48 -16.21
CA ILE A 61 -0.20 -0.46 -17.17
C ILE A 61 1.18 -0.89 -17.69
N GLY A 62 1.18 -1.62 -18.81
CA GLY A 62 2.38 -2.22 -19.39
C GLY A 62 3.02 -3.25 -18.46
N ARG A 63 4.28 -3.01 -18.05
CA ARG A 63 5.02 -3.85 -17.08
C ARG A 63 4.77 -3.45 -15.62
N ARG A 64 4.03 -2.38 -15.36
CA ARG A 64 3.79 -1.85 -14.00
C ARG A 64 2.37 -2.16 -13.55
N ILE A 65 2.22 -2.39 -12.25
CA ILE A 65 0.93 -2.63 -11.61
C ILE A 65 0.57 -1.40 -10.80
N ALA A 66 -0.64 -0.91 -11.03
CA ALA A 66 -1.17 0.26 -10.36
C ALA A 66 -2.49 -0.08 -9.66
N TYR A 67 -2.74 0.57 -8.54
CA TYR A 67 -3.97 0.44 -7.76
C TYR A 67 -4.64 1.80 -7.66
N LYS A 68 -5.97 1.83 -7.73
CA LYS A 68 -6.70 3.07 -7.46
C LYS A 68 -6.78 3.29 -5.95
N LYS A 69 -6.61 4.53 -5.51
CA LYS A 69 -6.73 4.88 -4.09
C LYS A 69 -8.07 4.46 -3.49
N ARG A 70 -9.18 4.67 -4.21
CA ARG A 70 -10.52 4.27 -3.75
C ARG A 70 -10.61 2.78 -3.40
N ASP A 71 -9.94 1.93 -4.17
CA ASP A 71 -9.99 0.47 -4.02
C ASP A 71 -9.09 0.05 -2.85
N VAL A 72 -7.93 0.69 -2.68
CA VAL A 72 -7.06 0.50 -1.52
C VAL A 72 -7.78 0.86 -0.21
N LEU A 73 -8.51 1.97 -0.19
CA LEU A 73 -9.30 2.38 0.97
C LEU A 73 -10.48 1.42 1.24
N ALA A 74 -11.14 0.92 0.19
CA ALA A 74 -12.20 -0.07 0.34
C ALA A 74 -11.67 -1.38 0.94
N TYR A 75 -10.48 -1.80 0.52
CA TYR A 75 -9.79 -2.97 1.04
C TYR A 75 -9.33 -2.82 2.49
N GLU A 76 -8.85 -1.64 2.88
CA GLU A 76 -8.53 -1.34 4.27
C GLU A 76 -9.79 -1.45 5.16
N LYS A 77 -10.92 -0.89 4.68
CA LYS A 77 -12.20 -0.97 5.38
C LYS A 77 -12.71 -2.40 5.51
N SER A 78 -12.57 -3.23 4.47
CA SER A 78 -13.03 -4.64 4.53
C SER A 78 -12.23 -5.48 5.53
N ARG A 79 -10.98 -5.11 5.81
CA ARG A 79 -10.13 -5.79 6.81
C ARG A 79 -10.16 -5.16 8.20
N THR A 80 -10.80 -4.00 8.36
CA THR A 80 -10.97 -3.36 9.67
C THR A 80 -12.08 -4.09 10.43
N THR A 81 -11.71 -5.12 11.20
CA THR A 81 -12.62 -5.81 12.11
C THR A 81 -12.67 -5.10 13.47
N THR A 82 -13.84 -5.05 14.08
CA THR A 82 -14.07 -4.34 15.34
C THR A 82 -13.55 -5.13 16.56
N CYS A 83 -13.29 -6.42 16.37
CA CYS A 83 -12.81 -7.32 17.41
C CYS A 83 -11.74 -8.26 16.85
N THR A 84 -10.65 -8.45 17.59
CA THR A 84 -9.55 -9.36 17.25
C THR A 84 -9.97 -10.85 17.18
N ALA A 85 -11.16 -11.19 17.69
CA ALA A 85 -11.72 -12.53 17.63
C ALA A 85 -12.59 -12.81 16.38
N GLN A 86 -12.88 -11.80 15.56
CA GLN A 86 -13.61 -11.99 14.30
C GLN A 86 -12.65 -12.42 13.18
N TYR A 87 -12.28 -13.70 13.19
CA TYR A 87 -11.81 -14.40 11.99
C TYR A 87 -13.00 -15.23 11.48
N VAL A 88 -13.46 -14.94 10.26
CA VAL A 88 -14.45 -15.75 9.54
C VAL A 88 -13.74 -16.59 8.49
#